data_AF-A0A673V224-F1
#
_entry.id   AF-A0A673V224-F1
#
_cell.length_a   1.000
_cell.length_b   1.000
_cell.length_c   1.000
_cell.angle_alpha   90.00
_cell.angle_beta   90.00
_cell.angle_gamma   90.00
#
_symmetry.space_group_name_H-M   'P 1'
#
loop_
_entity.id
_entity.type
_entity.pdbx_description
1 polymer ?
#
loop_
_entity_poly.entity_id
_entity_poly.type
_entity_poly.pdbx_seq_one_letter_code
_entity_poly.pdbx_strand_id
1 'polypeptide(L)' 'MVRRTEGSTDDSLPGGNASAEGPEGEGTESTAVTGIDVVMNHHLQETSFTKEACKKATKDYVK' A
#
# COMPACT_ATOMS: atom_id res chain seq x y z
N MET A 1 -2.87 11.95 -6.32
CA MET A 1 -1.58 11.27 -6.11
C MET A 1 -1.12 11.60 -4.70
N VAL A 2 -0.88 10.59 -3.87
CA VAL A 2 -0.45 10.71 -2.46
C VAL A 2 0.88 9.99 -2.31
N ARG A 3 1.79 10.57 -1.54
CA ARG A 3 3.04 9.93 -1.12
C ARG A 3 2.88 9.49 0.33
N ARG A 4 3.12 8.22 0.60
CA ARG A 4 3.14 7.65 1.95
C ARG A 4 4.50 7.07 2.22
N THR A 5 4.95 7.21 3.45
CA THR A 5 6.18 6.60 3.90
C THR A 5 5.80 5.22 4.45
N GLU A 6 6.21 4.15 3.78
CA GLU A 6 6.01 2.80 4.31
C GLU A 6 7.15 2.52 5.30
N GLY A 7 6.80 2.43 6.59
CA GLY A 7 7.73 2.14 7.68
C GLY A 7 7.68 0.67 8.06
N SER A 8 8.82 0.09 8.41
CA SER A 8 9.05 -1.33 8.71
C SER A 8 8.40 -1.83 10.02
N THR A 9 7.19 -1.39 10.34
CA THR A 9 6.45 -1.94 11.47
C THR A 9 5.49 -2.98 10.91
N ASP A 10 6.01 -4.20 10.77
CA ASP A 10 5.19 -5.41 10.77
C ASP A 10 4.24 -5.32 11.97
N ASP A 11 2.95 -5.43 11.70
CA ASP A 11 1.82 -5.24 12.62
C ASP A 11 1.82 -6.21 13.83
N SER A 12 2.90 -6.96 14.05
CA SER A 12 2.99 -7.96 15.10
C SER A 12 3.44 -7.43 16.46
N LEU A 13 4.17 -6.30 16.61
CA LEU A 13 4.60 -5.84 17.94
C LEU A 13 4.92 -4.32 18.05
N PRO A 14 4.01 -3.47 18.58
CA PRO A 14 4.41 -2.24 19.26
C PRO A 14 4.91 -2.59 20.67
N GLY A 15 5.92 -3.47 20.74
CA GLY A 15 6.56 -3.91 21.97
C GLY A 15 7.78 -3.04 22.25
N GLY A 16 7.56 -1.88 22.88
CA GLY A 16 8.64 -1.01 23.31
C GLY A 16 9.66 -1.75 24.19
N ASN A 17 10.94 -1.60 23.87
CA ASN A 17 12.00 -1.67 24.87
C ASN A 17 12.90 -0.45 24.71
N ALA A 18 12.91 0.38 25.76
CA ALA A 18 13.80 1.51 25.90
C ALA A 18 15.14 0.99 26.43
N SER A 19 16.22 1.13 25.65
CA SER A 19 17.62 1.32 26.09
C SER A 19 18.60 0.70 25.08
N ALA A 20 19.13 1.54 24.20
CA ALA A 20 20.48 1.42 23.67
C ALA A 20 20.88 2.80 23.12
N GLU A 21 21.62 3.58 23.91
CA GLU A 21 22.37 4.74 23.44
C GLU A 21 23.55 4.19 22.60
N GLY A 22 23.28 3.87 21.35
CA GLY A 22 24.26 3.54 20.31
C GLY A 22 24.22 4.62 19.22
N PRO A 23 25.27 4.78 18.39
CA PRO A 23 25.34 5.88 17.43
C PRO A 23 24.06 5.87 16.61
N GLU A 24 23.44 7.05 16.49
CA GLU A 24 22.21 7.27 15.73
C GLU A 24 22.40 6.71 14.32
N GLY A 25 22.10 5.41 14.17
CA GLY A 25 22.29 4.69 12.94
C GLY A 25 21.34 5.32 11.96
N GLU A 26 21.88 5.82 10.85
CA GLU A 26 21.15 6.41 9.74
C GLU A 26 19.82 5.68 9.58
N GLY A 27 18.73 6.37 9.94
CA GLY A 27 17.41 5.77 9.96
C GLY A 27 17.17 5.10 8.62
N THR A 28 16.87 3.81 8.66
CA THR A 28 16.56 3.01 7.46
C THR A 28 15.67 3.85 6.55
N GLU A 29 16.15 4.16 5.35
CA GLU A 29 15.40 4.96 4.39
C GLU A 29 14.04 4.30 4.18
N SER A 30 13.03 4.89 4.79
CA SER A 30 11.67 4.42 4.68
C SER A 30 11.20 4.60 3.25
N THR A 31 10.87 3.51 2.57
CA THR A 31 10.49 3.56 1.16
C THR A 31 9.23 4.40 1.00
N ALA A 32 9.33 5.49 0.25
CA ALA A 32 8.18 6.32 -0.06
C ALA A 32 7.37 5.68 -1.20
N VAL A 33 6.16 5.23 -0.91
CA VAL A 33 5.21 4.70 -1.88
C VAL A 33 4.34 5.85 -2.40
N THR A 34 4.27 6.01 -3.72
CA THR A 34 3.39 6.99 -4.36
C THR A 34 2.22 6.29 -5.04
N GLY A 35 0.98 6.69 -4.75
CA GLY A 35 -0.20 6.05 -5.31
C GLY A 35 -1.45 6.94 -5.34
N ILE A 36 -2.56 6.39 -5.83
CA ILE A 36 -3.88 7.05 -5.75
C ILE A 36 -4.48 6.72 -4.38
N ASP A 37 -4.91 7.74 -3.64
CA ASP A 37 -5.39 7.58 -2.26
C ASP A 37 -6.46 6.49 -2.09
N VAL A 38 -7.48 6.51 -2.95
CA VAL A 38 -8.57 5.51 -2.94
C VAL A 38 -8.06 4.09 -3.24
N VAL A 39 -7.07 3.95 -4.13
CA VAL A 39 -6.48 2.64 -4.46
C VAL A 39 -5.70 2.11 -3.26
N MET A 40 -4.92 2.97 -2.61
CA MET A 40 -4.07 2.61 -1.46
C MET A 40 -4.89 2.34 -0.19
N ASN A 41 -5.96 3.10 0.06
CA ASN A 41 -6.80 2.95 1.26
C ASN A 41 -7.79 1.78 1.19
N HIS A 42 -8.28 1.46 -0.01
CA HIS A 42 -9.26 0.40 -0.19
C HIS A 42 -8.66 -0.85 -0.84
N HIS A 43 -7.32 -0.91 -0.94
CA HIS A 43 -6.57 -2.05 -1.51
C HIS A 43 -7.10 -2.49 -2.88
N LEU A 44 -7.47 -1.52 -3.73
CA LEU A 44 -8.02 -1.82 -5.05
C LEU A 44 -6.94 -2.47 -5.92
N GLN A 45 -7.31 -3.53 -6.62
CA GLN A 45 -6.41 -4.25 -7.52
C GLN A 45 -6.64 -3.82 -8.97
N GLU A 46 -5.55 -3.54 -9.67
CA GLU A 46 -5.61 -3.30 -11.11
C GLU A 46 -5.89 -4.60 -11.85
N THR A 47 -6.86 -4.57 -12.77
CA THR A 47 -7.24 -5.72 -13.58
C THR A 47 -7.21 -5.35 -15.05
N SER A 48 -6.65 -6.22 -15.89
CA SER A 48 -6.64 -6.04 -17.34
C SER A 48 -7.81 -6.76 -18.01
N PHE A 49 -8.40 -6.12 -19.02
CA PHE A 49 -9.48 -6.71 -19.82
C PHE A 49 -9.29 -6.39 -21.31
N THR A 50 -9.72 -7.32 -22.17
CA THR A 50 -9.96 -6.99 -23.58
C THR A 50 -11.27 -6.21 -23.71
N LYS A 51 -11.43 -5.48 -24.83
CA LYS A 51 -12.64 -4.70 -25.12
C LYS A 51 -13.92 -5.55 -25.04
N GLU A 52 -13.87 -6.79 -25.52
CA GLU A 52 -15.02 -7.70 -25.52
C GLU A 52 -15.34 -8.19 -24.11
N ALA A 53 -14.32 -8.56 -23.33
CA ALA A 53 -14.49 -9.01 -21.96
C ALA A 53 -15.05 -7.92 -21.04
N CYS A 54 -14.59 -6.67 -21.19
CA CYS A 54 -15.10 -5.53 -20.42
C CYS A 54 -16.59 -5.26 -20.70
N LYS A 55 -17.02 -5.29 -21.98
CA LYS A 55 -18.44 -5.15 -22.35
C LYS A 55 -19.30 -6.25 -21.74
N LYS A 56 -18.82 -7.49 -21.74
CA LYS A 56 -19.53 -8.63 -21.14
C LYS A 56 -19.64 -8.47 -19.63
N ALA A 57 -18.53 -8.15 -18.95
CA ALA A 57 -18.52 -7.93 -17.50
C ALA A 57 -19.52 -6.85 -17.07
N THR A 58 -19.60 -5.75 -17.84
CA THR A 58 -20.57 -4.68 -17.57
C THR A 58 -22.02 -5.16 -17.73
N LYS A 59 -22.33 -5.92 -18.79
CA LYS A 59 -23.68 -6.48 -19.00
C LYS A 59 -24.05 -7.51 -17.93
N ASP A 60 -23.11 -8.34 -17.51
CA ASP A 60 -23.33 -9.37 -16.49
C ASP A 60 -23.56 -8.75 -15.11
N TYR A 61 -22.93 -7.61 -14.80
CA TYR A 61 -23.11 -6.89 -13.54
C TYR A 61 -24.47 -6.18 -13.42
N VAL A 62 -24.98 -5.62 -14.53
CA VAL A 62 -26.25 -4.85 -14.56
C VAL A 62 -27.48 -5.78 -14.65
N LYS A 63 -27.27 -7.07 -14.91
CA LYS A 63 -28.33 -8.06 -15.03
C LYS A 63 -29.16 -8.19 -13.75
#